data_AF-A0A0Q4F9H1-F1
#
_entry.id   AF-A0A0Q4F9H1-F1
#
_cell.length_a   1.000
_cell.length_b   1.000
_cell.length_c   1.000
_cell.angle_alpha   90.00
_cell.angle_beta   90.00
_cell.angle_gamma   90.00
#
_symmetry.space_group_name_H-M   'P 1'
#
loop_
_entity.id
_entity.type
_entity.pdbx_description
1 polymer ?
#
loop_
_entity_poly.entity_id
_entity_poly.type
_entity_poly.pdbx_seq_one_letter_code
_entity_poly.pdbx_strand_id
1 'polypeptide(L)'
;MSLVIDSMPSAPTAPGSVTDSATTHLRWQLVFDGVWLARRDGRFAGMVQGLPGHPAKLTDAYGNVCGLYKTADDAKSALYALSR
;
A
#
# COMPACT_ATOMS: atom_id res chain seq x y z
N MET A 1 -3.35 -23.49 43.58
CA MET A 1 -3.46 -22.16 42.93
C MET A 1 -2.27 -22.03 42.00
N SER A 2 -2.46 -22.26 40.70
CA SER A 2 -1.43 -22.08 39.69
C SER A 2 -2.08 -21.40 38.48
N LEU A 3 -1.58 -20.22 38.14
CA LEU A 3 -2.03 -19.41 37.02
C LEU A 3 -1.75 -20.14 35.70
N VAL A 4 -2.80 -20.32 34.90
CA VAL A 4 -2.73 -20.57 33.46
C VAL A 4 -2.80 -19.19 32.81
N ILE A 5 -1.72 -18.73 32.19
CA ILE A 5 -1.76 -17.51 31.38
C ILE A 5 -2.02 -17.98 29.95
N ASP A 6 -3.30 -17.96 29.61
CA ASP A 6 -3.84 -18.32 28.30
C ASP A 6 -3.36 -17.32 27.24
N SER A 7 -2.95 -17.86 26.10
CA SER A 7 -2.52 -17.16 24.90
C SER A 7 -3.57 -16.16 24.41
N MET A 8 -3.27 -14.87 24.46
CA MET A 8 -4.00 -13.86 23.68
C MET A 8 -3.34 -13.71 22.30
N PRO A 9 -4.03 -14.05 21.19
CA PRO A 9 -3.60 -13.62 19.87
C PRO A 9 -3.82 -12.10 19.76
N SER A 10 -2.76 -11.35 19.48
CA SER A 10 -2.85 -9.92 19.15
C SER A 10 -3.89 -9.72 18.04
N ALA A 11 -4.97 -9.04 18.38
CA ALA A 11 -6.03 -8.67 17.45
C ALA A 11 -5.43 -7.89 16.26
N PRO A 12 -5.89 -8.13 15.01
CA PRO A 12 -5.48 -7.33 13.88
C PRO A 12 -6.08 -5.93 14.03
N THR A 13 -5.23 -4.93 14.24
CA THR A 13 -5.60 -3.52 14.20
C THR A 13 -6.30 -3.23 12.88
N ALA A 14 -7.58 -2.87 12.95
CA ALA A 14 -8.45 -2.64 11.80
C ALA A 14 -7.89 -1.56 10.84
N PRO A 15 -7.99 -1.74 9.50
CA PRO A 15 -7.65 -0.71 8.53
C PRO A 15 -8.80 0.31 8.42
N GLY A 16 -8.80 1.30 9.31
CA GLY A 16 -9.82 2.35 9.34
C GLY A 16 -9.43 3.60 8.56
N SER A 17 -9.62 3.61 7.25
CA SER A 17 -10.08 4.81 6.52
C SER A 17 -10.58 4.40 5.14
N VAL A 18 -11.83 3.96 5.10
CA VAL A 18 -12.55 3.69 3.86
C VAL A 18 -13.38 4.94 3.54
N THR A 19 -12.77 5.91 2.87
CA THR A 19 -13.54 6.91 2.13
C THR A 19 -14.08 6.23 0.88
N ASP A 20 -15.33 5.83 0.98
CA ASP A 20 -16.15 5.34 -0.12
C ASP A 20 -16.60 6.53 -0.98
N SER A 21 -16.09 6.60 -2.21
CA SER A 21 -16.56 7.52 -3.24
C SER A 21 -16.31 6.85 -4.58
N ALA A 22 -17.40 6.69 -5.35
CA ALA A 22 -17.51 5.91 -6.58
C ALA A 22 -16.81 6.58 -7.79
N THR A 23 -15.51 6.77 -7.65
CA THR A 23 -14.54 6.99 -8.72
C THR A 23 -13.57 5.83 -8.59
N THR A 24 -13.14 5.18 -9.67
CA THR A 24 -12.16 4.07 -9.63
C THR A 24 -10.90 4.51 -8.87
N HIS A 25 -10.90 4.32 -7.56
CA HIS A 25 -9.95 4.92 -6.62
C HIS A 25 -8.93 3.86 -6.27
N LEU A 26 -7.68 4.09 -6.68
CA LEU A 26 -6.58 3.36 -6.07
C LEU A 26 -6.58 3.69 -4.58
N ARG A 27 -6.68 2.65 -3.75
CA ARG A 27 -6.52 2.74 -2.31
C ARG A 27 -5.09 2.36 -1.97
N TRP A 28 -4.41 3.24 -1.27
CA TRP A 28 -3.03 3.03 -0.84
C TRP A 28 -2.99 2.54 0.59
N GLN A 29 -2.24 1.47 0.82
CA GLN A 29 -2.02 0.91 2.15
C GLN A 29 -0.52 0.80 2.41
N LEU A 30 -0.05 1.40 3.50
CA LEU A 30 1.30 1.18 4.00
C LEU A 30 1.40 -0.23 4.59
N VAL A 31 2.35 -1.02 4.10
CA VAL A 31 2.58 -2.40 4.56
C VAL A 31 3.87 -2.56 5.33
N PHE A 32 4.90 -1.79 4.97
CA PHE A 32 6.19 -1.68 5.66
C PHE A 32 6.70 -0.25 5.49
N ASP A 33 7.64 0.17 6.32
CA ASP A 33 8.20 1.51 6.21
C ASP A 33 8.77 1.75 4.79
N GLY A 34 8.33 2.84 4.16
CA GLY A 34 8.62 3.16 2.76
C GLY A 34 7.97 2.24 1.71
N VAL A 35 7.04 1.35 2.06
CA VAL A 35 6.37 0.44 1.09
C VAL A 35 4.85 0.59 1.13
N TRP A 36 4.29 1.02 0.01
CA TRP A 36 2.87 1.27 -0.19
C TRP A 36 2.30 0.34 -1.26
N LEU A 37 1.21 -0.37 -0.96
CA LEU A 37 0.46 -1.15 -1.94
C LEU A 37 -0.75 -0.38 -2.42
N ALA A 38 -0.97 -0.37 -3.73
CA ALA A 38 -2.19 0.11 -4.34
C ALA A 38 -3.15 -1.03 -4.59
N ARG A 39 -4.42 -0.81 -4.23
CA ARG A 39 -5.53 -1.68 -4.60
C ARG A 39 -6.57 -0.92 -5.40
N ARG A 40 -7.07 -1.53 -6.47
CA ARG A 40 -8.21 -1.04 -7.25
C ARG A 40 -9.34 -2.06 -7.11
N ASP A 41 -10.51 -1.62 -6.65
CA ASP A 41 -11.70 -2.48 -6.50
C ASP A 41 -11.40 -3.78 -5.72
N GLY A 42 -10.57 -3.66 -4.67
CA GLY A 42 -10.12 -4.77 -3.82
C GLY A 42 -8.96 -5.60 -4.37
N ARG A 43 -8.62 -5.47 -5.67
CA ARG A 43 -7.52 -6.19 -6.32
C ARG A 43 -6.20 -5.44 -6.23
N PHE A 44 -5.08 -6.17 -6.18
CA PHE A 44 -3.75 -5.58 -6.24
C PHE A 44 -3.54 -4.88 -7.59
N ALA A 45 -3.10 -3.62 -7.55
CA ALA A 45 -2.88 -2.79 -8.73
C ALA A 45 -1.40 -2.42 -8.93
N GLY A 46 -0.61 -2.44 -7.84
CA GLY A 46 0.81 -2.12 -7.89
C GLY A 46 1.37 -1.77 -6.52
N MET A 47 2.65 -1.46 -6.49
CA MET A 47 3.40 -1.15 -5.27
C MET A 47 4.36 0.01 -5.51
N VAL A 48 4.50 0.88 -4.52
CA VAL A 48 5.52 1.91 -4.45
C VAL A 48 6.47 1.57 -3.30
N GLN A 49 7.77 1.54 -3.59
CA GLN A 49 8.83 1.39 -2.59
C GLN A 49 9.71 2.62 -2.64
N GLY A 50 9.68 3.47 -1.62
CA GLY A 50 10.50 4.67 -1.53
C GLY A 50 10.70 5.10 -0.08
N LEU A 51 11.95 5.32 0.30
CA LEU A 51 12.32 5.89 1.58
C LEU A 51 12.54 7.41 1.42
N PRO A 52 12.36 8.20 2.49
CA PRO A 52 12.68 9.62 2.48
C PRO A 52 14.12 9.86 2.00
N GLY A 53 14.29 10.74 1.02
CA GLY A 53 15.61 11.05 0.44
C GLY A 53 16.12 10.06 -0.60
N HIS A 54 15.35 9.03 -0.96
CA HIS A 54 15.68 8.07 -2.00
C HIS A 54 14.60 8.01 -3.08
N PRO A 55 14.97 7.72 -4.34
CA PRO A 55 14.00 7.57 -5.40
C PRO A 55 13.04 6.42 -5.10
N ALA A 56 11.75 6.66 -5.34
CA ALA A 56 10.69 5.69 -5.17
C ALA A 56 10.54 4.83 -6.42
N LYS A 57 10.54 3.52 -6.25
CA LYS A 57 10.31 2.53 -7.30
C LYS A 57 8.83 2.21 -7.40
N LEU A 58 8.25 2.35 -8.58
CA LEU A 58 6.89 1.90 -8.88
C LEU A 58 6.92 0.55 -9.57
N THR A 59 6.06 -0.35 -9.11
CA THR A 59 5.85 -1.68 -9.69
C THR A 59 4.36 -1.87 -9.98
N ASP A 60 4.03 -2.48 -11.12
CA ASP A 60 2.65 -2.81 -11.48
C ASP A 60 2.14 -4.07 -10.76
N ALA A 61 0.90 -4.46 -11.07
CA ALA A 61 0.27 -5.67 -10.53
C ALA A 61 0.99 -6.98 -10.92
N TYR A 62 1.78 -6.97 -11.98
CA TYR A 62 2.48 -8.13 -12.54
C TYR A 62 3.92 -8.25 -12.04
N GLY A 63 4.39 -7.28 -11.26
CA GLY A 63 5.77 -7.23 -10.77
C GLY A 63 6.74 -6.51 -11.70
N ASN A 64 6.27 -5.88 -12.79
CA ASN A 64 7.13 -5.10 -13.67
C ASN A 64 7.41 -3.73 -13.06
N VAL A 65 8.65 -3.27 -13.17
CA VAL A 65 9.03 -1.92 -12.73
C VAL A 65 8.56 -0.91 -13.78
N CYS A 66 7.61 -0.05 -13.41
CA CYS A 66 7.09 1.00 -14.29
C CYS A 66 8.03 2.20 -14.36
N GLY A 67 8.85 2.42 -13.32
CA GLY A 67 9.81 3.51 -13.28
C GLY A 67 10.34 3.82 -11.88
N LEU A 68 11.32 4.73 -11.85
CA LEU A 68 11.84 5.36 -10.65
C LEU A 68 11.40 6.83 -10.61
N TYR A 69 10.93 7.26 -9.46
CA TYR A 69 10.39 8.60 -9.23
C TYR A 69 11.16 9.29 -8.13
N LYS A 70 11.18 10.62 -8.12
CA LYS A 70 11.90 11.39 -7.09
C LYS A 70 11.32 11.17 -5.70
N THR A 71 10.00 11.02 -5.62
CA THR A 71 9.26 10.83 -4.37
C THR A 71 8.23 9.72 -4.51
N ALA A 72 7.76 9.19 -3.37
CA ALA A 72 6.74 8.16 -3.36
C ALA A 72 5.36 8.70 -3.81
N ASP A 73 5.07 9.98 -3.60
CA ASP A 73 3.84 10.62 -4.08
C ASP A 73 3.83 10.80 -5.61
N ASP A 74 4.98 11.09 -6.21
CA ASP A 74 5.13 11.11 -7.68
C ASP A 74 4.85 9.70 -8.26
N ALA A 75 5.42 8.66 -7.64
CA ALA A 75 5.20 7.28 -8.04
C ALA A 75 3.72 6.86 -7.90
N LYS A 76 3.07 7.23 -6.79
CA LYS A 76 1.63 6.99 -6.59
C LYS A 76 0.80 7.65 -7.68
N SER A 77 1.09 8.91 -7.98
CA SER A 77 0.39 9.69 -9.01
C SER A 77 0.56 9.07 -10.40
N ALA A 78 1.75 8.56 -10.70
CA ALA A 78 2.00 7.86 -11.94
C ALA A 78 1.19 6.56 -12.08
N LEU A 79 1.00 5.80 -10.98
CA LEU A 79 0.14 4.61 -11.02
C LEU A 79 -1.32 4.95 -11.33
N TYR A 80 -1.84 6.09 -10.80
CA TYR A 80 -3.17 6.56 -11.19
C TYR A 80 -3.28 6.80 -12.69
N ALA A 81 -2.25 7.41 -13.30
CA ALA A 81 -2.21 7.66 -14.74
C ALA A 81 -2.14 6.36 -15.56
N LEU A 82 -1.37 5.36 -15.11
CA LEU A 82 -1.24 4.05 -15.76
C LEU A 82 -2.49 3.18 -15.61
N SER A 83 -3.29 3.43 -14.58
CA SER A 83 -4.48 2.64 -14.25
C SER A 83 -5.79 3.15 -14.89
N ARG A 84 -5.76 4.20 -15.73
CA ARG A 84 -6.94 4.62 -16.49
C ARG A 84 -7.23 3.67 -17.64
#